data_AF-A0A3D2RNV6-F1
#
_entry.id   AF-A0A3D2RNV6-F1
#
_cell.length_a   1.000
_cell.length_b   1.000
_cell.length_c   1.000
_cell.angle_alpha   90.00
_cell.angle_beta   90.00
_cell.angle_gamma   90.00
#
_symmetry.space_group_name_H-M   'P 1'
#
loop_
_entity.id
_entity.type
_entity.pdbx_description
1 polymer ?
#
loop_
_entity_poly.entity_id
_entity_poly.type
_entity_poly.pdbx_seq_one_letter_code
_entity_poly.pdbx_strand_id
1 'polypeptide(L)'
;MVERDYRTLYDGPELNDLFNSGVVGAQMHSYGFTPFLILGPTFIGNRFGLDQISGGAQASWGQLLGNDALTAWATIGKNFRRGVDLNSEFSAFYQTSLTSVQNAKGALSPSLVVGGSRSTINSLVDLGTLVTQKDTLQQTIQVTIDSQTVLVPNATIYENLSLQEEDEFKDVFTDFLVGTQFGIGRSQRVGLFYGYRNYKESLSGVQTVIDSTRFFQTVDGTFTDITEQIGIDTPNERVALDDFFYQDLTFFKSHELSLSWSYANFKPTFDQFLNPTGGRVISASYRRINASVTDSLSLSVDLNQDNIPDPTVDEVSPALFRADNRKLGINEYIFSWNEFLDFPGRSTMSIQGFVGYKDQVIKEPVQGGGTFEGAFYYPLRYYLGGIGTLRGYPYFSMAGGKVAFARANFTFPIFNRSSKELAPFIFDKMYGSVFFETGAVGNAAKLSDINFSTKPFLSDWGVELRLQLFQNYQIPMFGFFQVAFPTETTITDRNNPTETIEVDDFRIYFGLTI
;
A
#
# COMPACT_ATOMS: atom_id res chain seq x y z
N MET A 1 -66.48 -12.14 26.66
CA MET A 1 -65.15 -11.52 26.87
C MET A 1 -64.26 -12.60 27.43
N VAL A 2 -63.22 -13.00 26.69
CA VAL A 2 -62.21 -13.94 27.20
C VAL A 2 -61.08 -13.08 27.76
N GLU A 3 -60.87 -13.18 29.07
CA GLU A 3 -59.83 -12.49 29.81
C GLU A 3 -58.47 -13.05 29.37
N ARG A 4 -57.63 -12.21 28.76
CA ARG A 4 -56.27 -12.60 28.34
C ARG A 4 -55.33 -12.41 29.53
N ASP A 5 -54.91 -13.53 30.11
CA ASP A 5 -53.82 -13.59 31.08
C ASP A 5 -52.47 -13.51 30.34
N TYR A 6 -51.65 -12.53 30.70
CA TYR A 6 -50.32 -12.30 30.13
C TYR A 6 -49.19 -12.77 31.07
N ARG A 7 -49.51 -13.51 32.15
CA ARG A 7 -48.53 -13.93 33.17
C ARG A 7 -48.20 -15.43 33.15
N THR A 8 -48.87 -16.22 32.34
CA THR A 8 -48.55 -17.64 32.17
C THR A 8 -47.47 -17.80 31.10
N LEU A 9 -46.28 -18.25 31.51
CA LEU A 9 -45.30 -18.81 30.57
C LEU A 9 -45.96 -20.02 29.89
N TYR A 10 -45.94 -20.03 28.57
CA TYR A 10 -46.50 -21.09 27.74
C TYR A 10 -45.87 -22.44 28.11
N ASP A 11 -46.68 -23.37 28.62
CA ASP A 11 -46.31 -24.75 29.00
C ASP A 11 -46.70 -25.76 27.89
N GLY A 12 -46.84 -25.29 26.66
CA GLY A 12 -47.05 -26.16 25.51
C GLY A 12 -45.73 -26.76 25.02
N PRO A 13 -45.79 -27.81 24.19
CA PRO A 13 -44.60 -28.44 23.62
C PRO A 13 -43.71 -27.39 22.94
N GLU A 14 -42.39 -27.57 23.05
CA GLU A 14 -41.42 -26.64 22.47
C GLU A 14 -41.75 -26.43 20.97
N LEU A 15 -41.52 -25.22 20.46
CA LEU A 15 -41.81 -24.89 19.04
C LEU A 15 -41.14 -25.87 18.06
N ASN A 16 -40.04 -26.51 18.46
CA ASN A 16 -39.33 -27.54 17.70
C ASN A 16 -40.12 -28.86 17.55
N ASP A 17 -41.02 -29.17 18.49
CA ASP A 17 -41.87 -30.37 18.44
C ASP A 17 -43.16 -30.12 17.64
N LEU A 18 -43.62 -28.86 17.59
CA LEU A 18 -44.86 -28.46 16.90
C LEU A 18 -44.64 -28.11 15.42
N PHE A 19 -43.45 -27.64 15.08
CA PHE A 19 -43.06 -27.34 13.72
C PHE A 19 -41.82 -28.15 13.40
N ASN A 20 -41.92 -29.02 12.41
CA ASN A 20 -40.74 -29.54 11.73
C ASN A 20 -40.10 -28.33 11.03
N SER A 21 -39.31 -27.54 11.76
CA SER A 21 -38.46 -26.53 11.19
C SER A 21 -37.44 -27.32 10.38
N GLY A 22 -37.80 -27.61 9.13
CA GLY A 22 -36.85 -28.08 8.17
C GLY A 22 -35.72 -27.07 8.23
N VAL A 23 -34.54 -27.51 8.68
CA VAL A 23 -33.30 -26.78 8.46
C VAL A 23 -33.37 -26.39 6.99
N VAL A 24 -33.59 -25.10 6.71
CA VAL A 24 -33.59 -24.62 5.33
C VAL A 24 -32.26 -25.10 4.80
N GLY A 25 -32.31 -26.05 3.86
CA GLY A 25 -31.12 -26.74 3.40
C GLY A 25 -30.09 -25.68 3.05
N ALA A 26 -28.86 -25.88 3.50
CA ALA A 26 -27.73 -24.97 3.31
C ALA A 26 -27.36 -24.89 1.81
N GLN A 27 -28.27 -24.40 0.99
CA GLN A 27 -28.05 -24.16 -0.42
C GLN A 27 -27.23 -22.88 -0.49
N MET A 28 -25.95 -23.04 -0.80
CA MET A 28 -25.08 -21.92 -1.16
C MET A 28 -25.52 -21.40 -2.51
N HIS A 29 -25.95 -20.14 -2.55
CA HIS A 29 -26.24 -19.41 -3.77
C HIS A 29 -25.01 -18.58 -4.14
N SER A 30 -24.69 -18.52 -5.43
CA SER A 30 -23.73 -17.54 -5.92
C SER A 30 -24.43 -16.18 -5.99
N TYR A 31 -23.87 -15.17 -5.32
CA TYR A 31 -24.37 -13.79 -5.37
C TYR A 31 -23.90 -13.05 -6.63
N GLY A 32 -22.93 -13.61 -7.36
CA GLY A 32 -22.46 -13.06 -8.62
C GLY A 32 -20.95 -13.20 -8.80
N PHE A 33 -20.54 -12.89 -10.03
CA PHE A 33 -19.16 -12.77 -10.46
C PHE A 33 -18.99 -11.36 -11.03
N THR A 34 -18.10 -10.56 -10.43
CA THR A 34 -17.86 -9.18 -10.82
C THR A 34 -16.42 -9.06 -11.32
N PRO A 35 -16.20 -8.93 -12.64
CA PRO A 35 -14.87 -8.58 -13.14
C PRO A 35 -14.56 -7.13 -12.79
N PHE A 36 -13.30 -6.84 -12.52
CA PHE A 36 -12.84 -5.48 -12.27
C PHE A 36 -11.45 -5.23 -12.85
N LEU A 37 -11.17 -3.96 -13.13
CA LEU A 37 -9.87 -3.48 -13.61
C LEU A 37 -9.38 -2.41 -12.65
N ILE A 38 -8.12 -2.51 -12.23
CA ILE A 38 -7.47 -1.51 -11.38
C ILE A 38 -6.31 -0.94 -12.18
N LEU A 39 -6.36 0.37 -12.38
CA LEU A 39 -5.27 1.18 -12.89
C LEU A 39 -4.79 2.05 -11.74
N GLY A 40 -3.55 1.85 -11.32
CA GLY A 40 -3.05 2.58 -10.18
C GLY A 40 -1.57 2.32 -9.90
N PRO A 41 -1.01 3.10 -8.99
CA PRO A 41 0.34 2.87 -8.50
C PRO A 41 0.42 1.57 -7.68
N THR A 42 1.53 0.86 -7.85
CA THR A 42 2.02 -0.15 -6.90
C THR A 42 2.84 0.52 -5.83
N PHE A 43 2.61 0.11 -4.59
CA PHE A 43 3.37 0.60 -3.44
C PHE A 43 4.03 -0.56 -2.72
N ILE A 44 5.34 -0.46 -2.50
CA ILE A 44 6.09 -1.34 -1.61
C ILE A 44 6.77 -0.44 -0.60
N GLY A 45 6.28 -0.48 0.63
CA GLY A 45 6.76 0.34 1.74
C GLY A 45 6.90 1.81 1.37
N ASN A 46 8.14 2.23 1.15
CA ASN A 46 8.54 3.61 0.91
C ASN A 46 8.66 3.98 -0.58
N ARG A 47 8.41 3.02 -1.50
CA ARG A 47 8.64 3.17 -2.94
C ARG A 47 7.34 3.33 -3.70
N PHE A 48 7.33 4.32 -4.58
CA PHE A 48 6.22 4.61 -5.48
C PHE A 48 6.55 4.08 -6.86
N GLY A 49 5.88 3.01 -7.26
CA GLY A 49 5.80 2.63 -8.66
C GLY A 49 4.46 3.15 -9.19
N LEU A 50 4.42 4.32 -9.82
CA LEU A 50 3.42 4.49 -10.88
C LEU A 50 3.68 3.35 -11.86
N ASP A 51 2.61 2.66 -12.28
CA ASP A 51 2.55 1.94 -13.56
C ASP A 51 2.00 0.50 -13.49
N GLN A 52 0.93 0.18 -12.76
CA GLN A 52 0.28 -1.15 -12.93
C GLN A 52 -1.12 -1.04 -13.54
N ILE A 53 -1.36 -1.92 -14.51
CA ILE A 53 -2.70 -2.36 -14.90
C ILE A 53 -2.94 -3.76 -14.35
N SER A 54 -4.00 -3.95 -13.58
CA SER A 54 -4.45 -5.27 -13.13
C SER A 54 -5.88 -5.53 -13.54
N GLY A 55 -6.13 -6.79 -13.89
CA GLY A 55 -7.47 -7.32 -14.10
C GLY A 55 -7.72 -8.45 -13.12
N GLY A 56 -8.93 -8.49 -12.62
CA GLY A 56 -9.34 -9.48 -11.64
C GLY A 56 -10.81 -9.77 -11.69
N ALA A 57 -11.21 -10.70 -10.83
CA ALA A 57 -12.61 -10.97 -10.60
C ALA A 57 -12.87 -11.28 -9.14
N GLN A 58 -14.04 -10.85 -8.69
CA GLN A 58 -14.59 -11.14 -7.38
C GLN A 58 -15.77 -12.08 -7.56
N ALA A 59 -15.85 -13.08 -6.68
CA ALA A 59 -16.99 -13.97 -6.58
C ALA A 59 -17.43 -14.07 -5.12
N SER A 60 -18.75 -14.08 -4.91
CA SER A 60 -19.35 -14.24 -3.59
C SER A 60 -20.37 -15.36 -3.61
N TRP A 61 -20.38 -16.17 -2.57
CA TRP A 61 -21.32 -17.25 -2.35
C TRP A 61 -21.88 -17.18 -0.94
N GLY A 62 -23.14 -17.51 -0.75
CA GLY A 62 -23.73 -17.56 0.57
C GLY A 62 -25.21 -17.94 0.54
N GLN A 63 -25.84 -17.92 1.69
CA GLN A 63 -27.23 -18.35 1.83
C GLN A 63 -28.20 -17.21 1.47
N LEU A 64 -29.23 -17.48 0.67
CA LEU A 64 -30.18 -16.45 0.19
C LEU A 64 -30.90 -15.71 1.34
N LEU A 65 -31.10 -16.41 2.46
CA LEU A 65 -31.75 -15.93 3.68
C LEU A 65 -30.80 -15.97 4.89
N GLY A 66 -29.54 -16.35 4.69
CA GLY A 66 -28.68 -16.80 5.77
C GLY A 66 -27.53 -15.87 6.10
N ASN A 67 -26.97 -16.16 7.26
CA ASN A 67 -25.97 -15.40 7.99
C ASN A 67 -24.54 -15.55 7.44
N ASP A 68 -24.37 -16.32 6.37
CA ASP A 68 -23.10 -16.87 5.89
C ASP A 68 -22.76 -16.38 4.49
N ALA A 69 -21.56 -15.85 4.31
CA ALA A 69 -21.01 -15.41 3.04
C ALA A 69 -19.53 -15.74 2.92
N LEU A 70 -19.15 -16.40 1.83
CA LEU A 70 -17.79 -16.55 1.34
C LEU A 70 -17.58 -15.55 0.20
N THR A 71 -16.58 -14.68 0.31
CA THR A 71 -16.17 -13.77 -0.76
C THR A 71 -14.71 -14.04 -1.08
N ALA A 72 -14.40 -14.25 -2.36
CA ALA A 72 -13.03 -14.39 -2.82
C ALA A 72 -12.79 -13.52 -4.04
N TRP A 73 -11.56 -13.04 -4.19
CA TRP A 73 -11.12 -12.36 -5.41
C TRP A 73 -9.68 -12.70 -5.74
N ALA A 74 -9.36 -12.55 -7.01
CA ALA A 74 -8.01 -12.69 -7.51
C ALA A 74 -7.73 -11.61 -8.55
N THR A 75 -6.50 -11.12 -8.56
CA THR A 75 -6.02 -10.15 -9.55
C THR A 75 -4.69 -10.61 -10.11
N ILE A 76 -4.46 -10.28 -11.38
CA ILE A 76 -3.16 -10.37 -12.02
C ILE A 76 -2.94 -9.02 -12.70
N GLY A 77 -1.75 -8.46 -12.57
CA GLY A 77 -1.42 -7.26 -13.31
C GLY A 77 0.02 -7.15 -13.72
N LYS A 78 0.26 -6.20 -14.61
CA LYS A 78 1.54 -5.98 -15.28
C LYS A 78 1.99 -4.56 -15.03
N ASN A 79 3.25 -4.41 -14.68
CA ASN A 79 3.91 -3.11 -14.58
C ASN A 79 4.18 -2.55 -15.99
N PHE A 80 4.08 -1.23 -16.22
CA PHE A 80 4.45 -0.62 -17.51
C PHE A 80 5.98 -0.53 -17.70
N ARG A 81 6.75 -0.69 -16.61
CA ARG A 81 8.21 -0.87 -16.68
C ARG A 81 8.55 -2.19 -17.37
N ARG A 82 9.56 -2.17 -18.25
CA ARG A 82 10.03 -3.36 -18.97
C ARG A 82 10.77 -4.30 -18.01
N GLY A 83 10.75 -5.60 -18.31
CA GLY A 83 11.54 -6.61 -17.57
C GLY A 83 10.93 -7.15 -16.28
N VAL A 84 9.79 -6.63 -15.80
CA VAL A 84 9.23 -7.02 -14.50
C VAL A 84 8.18 -8.13 -14.62
N ASP A 85 8.27 -9.12 -13.71
CA ASP A 85 7.28 -10.18 -13.55
C ASP A 85 5.86 -9.66 -13.21
N LEU A 86 4.86 -10.51 -13.45
CA LEU A 86 3.46 -10.17 -13.17
C LEU A 86 3.18 -10.10 -11.66
N ASN A 87 2.48 -9.04 -11.26
CA ASN A 87 1.94 -8.92 -9.92
C ASN A 87 0.69 -9.79 -9.79
N SER A 88 0.45 -10.34 -8.60
CA SER A 88 -0.73 -11.14 -8.32
C SER A 88 -1.28 -10.89 -6.92
N GLU A 89 -2.59 -11.00 -6.77
CA GLU A 89 -3.25 -11.00 -5.47
C GLU A 89 -4.31 -12.10 -5.45
N PHE A 90 -4.40 -12.79 -4.33
CA PHE A 90 -5.49 -13.70 -4.02
C PHE A 90 -5.97 -13.46 -2.60
N SER A 91 -7.28 -13.36 -2.41
CA SER A 91 -7.89 -13.06 -1.13
C SER A 91 -9.21 -13.82 -0.98
N ALA A 92 -9.45 -14.35 0.22
CA ALA A 92 -10.69 -15.07 0.53
C ALA A 92 -11.12 -14.82 1.98
N PHE A 93 -12.41 -14.53 2.15
CA PHE A 93 -13.03 -14.21 3.43
C PHE A 93 -14.35 -14.96 3.60
N TYR A 94 -14.47 -15.67 4.70
CA TYR A 94 -15.70 -16.31 5.16
C TYR A 94 -16.24 -15.56 6.37
N GLN A 95 -17.49 -15.13 6.29
CA GLN A 95 -18.23 -14.53 7.39
C GLN A 95 -19.46 -15.39 7.69
N THR A 96 -19.71 -15.65 8.96
CA THR A 96 -20.92 -16.31 9.44
C THR A 96 -21.48 -15.57 10.64
N SER A 97 -22.80 -15.42 10.73
CA SER A 97 -23.44 -14.84 11.92
C SER A 97 -23.92 -15.97 12.84
N LEU A 98 -23.43 -15.90 14.07
CA LEU A 98 -23.71 -16.82 15.15
C LEU A 98 -25.11 -16.57 15.73
N THR A 99 -25.60 -17.53 16.52
CA THR A 99 -26.91 -17.46 17.16
C THR A 99 -27.05 -16.17 17.98
N SER A 100 -28.09 -15.39 17.69
CA SER A 100 -28.34 -14.16 18.43
C SER A 100 -28.78 -14.47 19.85
N VAL A 101 -28.19 -13.81 20.84
CA VAL A 101 -28.60 -13.87 22.24
C VAL A 101 -29.53 -12.68 22.51
N GLN A 102 -30.80 -12.96 22.81
CA GLN A 102 -31.79 -11.94 23.12
C GLN A 102 -31.67 -11.51 24.60
N ASN A 103 -31.70 -10.21 24.86
CA ASN A 103 -31.81 -9.63 26.20
C ASN A 103 -32.97 -8.62 26.22
N ALA A 104 -33.46 -8.25 27.40
CA ALA A 104 -34.54 -7.28 27.62
C ALA A 104 -34.32 -5.90 26.94
N LYS A 105 -33.08 -5.58 26.53
CA LYS A 105 -32.70 -4.34 25.85
C LYS A 105 -32.35 -4.50 24.36
N GLY A 106 -32.39 -5.71 23.81
CA GLY A 106 -32.09 -5.98 22.39
C GLY A 106 -31.41 -7.33 22.13
N ALA A 107 -31.16 -7.63 20.85
CA ALA A 107 -30.46 -8.82 20.39
C ALA A 107 -28.95 -8.55 20.25
N LEU A 108 -28.12 -9.42 20.84
CA LEU A 108 -26.70 -9.52 20.52
C LEU A 108 -26.55 -10.54 19.39
N SER A 109 -26.17 -10.10 18.20
CA SER A 109 -25.93 -10.98 17.05
C SER A 109 -24.44 -10.99 16.73
N PRO A 110 -23.66 -11.94 17.28
CA PRO A 110 -22.25 -12.04 16.95
C PRO A 110 -22.04 -12.59 15.55
N SER A 111 -20.98 -12.19 14.88
CA SER A 111 -20.54 -12.78 13.62
C SER A 111 -19.07 -13.11 13.68
N LEU A 112 -18.71 -14.30 13.22
CA LEU A 112 -17.35 -14.75 13.01
C LEU A 112 -16.90 -14.36 11.60
N VAL A 113 -15.65 -13.90 11.50
CA VAL A 113 -14.96 -13.61 10.25
C VAL A 113 -13.65 -14.37 10.25
N VAL A 114 -13.35 -15.08 9.17
CA VAL A 114 -12.07 -15.75 8.92
C VAL A 114 -11.66 -15.44 7.50
N GLY A 115 -10.43 -15.04 7.28
CA GLY A 115 -9.93 -14.82 5.94
C GLY A 115 -8.43 -14.75 5.87
N GLY A 116 -7.94 -14.74 4.64
CA GLY A 116 -6.53 -14.56 4.36
C GLY A 116 -6.33 -14.02 2.96
N SER A 117 -5.18 -13.39 2.78
CA SER A 117 -4.75 -12.84 1.51
C SER A 117 -3.28 -13.14 1.28
N ARG A 118 -2.93 -13.27 0.01
CA ARG A 118 -1.55 -13.33 -0.45
C ARG A 118 -1.41 -12.42 -1.65
N SER A 119 -0.50 -11.48 -1.58
CA SER A 119 -0.11 -10.65 -2.72
C SER A 119 1.36 -10.83 -3.05
N THR A 120 1.70 -10.69 -4.32
CA THR A 120 3.06 -10.67 -4.82
C THR A 120 3.20 -9.46 -5.72
N ILE A 121 4.13 -8.58 -5.36
CA ILE A 121 4.44 -7.36 -6.10
C ILE A 121 5.89 -7.48 -6.54
N ASN A 122 6.12 -7.40 -7.84
CA ASN A 122 7.44 -7.31 -8.42
C ASN A 122 7.67 -5.86 -8.86
N SER A 123 8.87 -5.35 -8.63
CA SER A 123 9.24 -3.96 -8.92
C SER A 123 10.69 -3.90 -9.37
N LEU A 124 10.97 -3.02 -10.35
CA LEU A 124 12.34 -2.78 -10.84
C LEU A 124 12.74 -1.32 -10.61
N VAL A 125 13.91 -1.15 -10.02
CA VAL A 125 14.57 0.13 -9.77
C VAL A 125 15.81 0.19 -10.65
N ASP A 126 15.73 1.00 -11.71
CA ASP A 126 16.90 1.34 -12.51
C ASP A 126 17.67 2.45 -11.78
N LEU A 127 18.85 2.11 -11.26
CA LEU A 127 19.76 3.05 -10.60
C LEU A 127 20.59 3.85 -11.62
N GLY A 128 20.48 3.51 -12.90
CA GLY A 128 21.23 4.13 -13.98
C GLY A 128 22.72 3.88 -13.84
N THR A 129 23.53 4.88 -14.19
CA THR A 129 25.00 4.78 -14.11
C THR A 129 25.49 5.11 -12.71
N LEU A 130 25.95 4.10 -11.98
CA LEU A 130 26.48 4.24 -10.62
C LEU A 130 27.86 4.87 -10.58
N VAL A 131 28.74 4.40 -11.47
CA VAL A 131 30.13 4.82 -11.53
C VAL A 131 30.49 5.05 -12.98
N THR A 132 31.15 6.16 -13.25
CA THR A 132 31.79 6.39 -14.55
C THR A 132 33.26 6.69 -14.32
N GLN A 133 34.12 5.85 -14.86
CA GLN A 133 35.55 6.08 -14.93
C GLN A 133 35.88 6.69 -16.29
N LYS A 134 36.44 7.91 -16.26
CA LYS A 134 36.95 8.59 -17.44
C LYS A 134 38.42 8.89 -17.25
N ASP A 135 39.25 8.36 -18.14
CA ASP A 135 40.68 8.63 -18.14
C ASP A 135 41.17 8.98 -19.55
N THR A 136 42.24 9.77 -19.63
CA THR A 136 42.95 10.07 -20.87
C THR A 136 44.39 9.61 -20.75
N LEU A 137 44.71 8.51 -21.41
CA LEU A 137 46.04 7.92 -21.38
C LEU A 137 46.75 8.14 -22.71
N GLN A 138 48.00 8.58 -22.66
CA GLN A 138 48.87 8.67 -23.83
C GLN A 138 49.95 7.62 -23.75
N GLN A 139 49.92 6.65 -24.66
CA GLN A 139 50.89 5.56 -24.70
C GLN A 139 51.07 4.99 -26.10
N THR A 140 52.09 4.16 -26.27
CA THR A 140 52.22 3.29 -27.46
C THR A 140 51.45 2.01 -27.17
N ILE A 141 50.44 1.71 -27.98
CA ILE A 141 49.61 0.51 -27.82
C ILE A 141 50.08 -0.58 -28.79
N GLN A 142 49.94 -1.84 -28.36
CA GLN A 142 50.20 -3.01 -29.18
C GLN A 142 48.85 -3.61 -29.60
N VAL A 143 48.58 -3.65 -30.90
CA VAL A 143 47.32 -4.13 -31.47
C VAL A 143 47.60 -5.28 -32.42
N THR A 144 46.75 -6.31 -32.42
CA THR A 144 46.84 -7.39 -33.40
C THR A 144 45.77 -7.18 -34.47
N ILE A 145 46.21 -6.81 -35.68
CA ILE A 145 45.35 -6.64 -36.85
C ILE A 145 45.70 -7.76 -37.82
N ASP A 146 44.71 -8.52 -38.30
CA ASP A 146 44.90 -9.60 -39.29
C ASP A 146 46.02 -10.61 -38.93
N SER A 147 46.10 -11.01 -37.66
CA SER A 147 47.13 -11.94 -37.13
C SER A 147 48.57 -11.39 -37.12
N GLN A 148 48.78 -10.09 -37.32
CA GLN A 148 50.06 -9.41 -37.14
C GLN A 148 50.00 -8.41 -35.99
N THR A 149 51.01 -8.46 -35.12
CA THR A 149 51.17 -7.51 -34.01
C THR A 149 51.80 -6.22 -34.52
N VAL A 150 51.05 -5.12 -34.46
CA VAL A 150 51.46 -3.77 -34.87
C VAL A 150 51.54 -2.86 -33.63
N LEU A 151 52.62 -2.08 -33.53
CA LEU A 151 52.76 -1.04 -32.52
C LEU A 151 52.23 0.28 -33.07
N VAL A 152 51.28 0.87 -32.37
CA VAL A 152 50.69 2.17 -32.70
C VAL A 152 51.27 3.22 -31.75
N PRO A 153 52.26 4.02 -32.20
CA PRO A 153 52.85 5.08 -31.37
C PRO A 153 51.90 6.28 -31.27
N ASN A 154 52.06 7.06 -30.19
CA ASN A 154 51.31 8.28 -29.92
C ASN A 154 49.78 8.09 -29.92
N ALA A 155 49.33 6.97 -29.35
CA ALA A 155 47.91 6.72 -29.16
C ALA A 155 47.41 7.48 -27.92
N THR A 156 46.33 8.22 -28.07
CA THR A 156 45.53 8.80 -26.98
C THR A 156 44.30 7.93 -26.78
N ILE A 157 44.17 7.35 -25.59
CA ILE A 157 43.06 6.50 -25.19
C ILE A 157 42.15 7.36 -24.33
N TYR A 158 40.89 7.49 -24.73
CA TYR A 158 39.84 8.01 -23.87
C TYR A 158 39.07 6.84 -23.29
N GLU A 159 39.47 6.41 -22.09
CA GLU A 159 38.75 5.39 -21.34
C GLU A 159 37.42 5.97 -20.86
N ASN A 160 36.33 5.26 -21.13
CA ASN A 160 35.01 5.64 -20.63
C ASN A 160 34.22 4.38 -20.27
N LEU A 161 34.44 3.92 -19.04
CA LEU A 161 33.76 2.78 -18.45
C LEU A 161 32.62 3.29 -17.58
N SER A 162 31.42 2.81 -17.84
CA SER A 162 30.25 3.07 -17.00
C SER A 162 29.69 1.78 -16.44
N LEU A 163 29.45 1.74 -15.13
CA LEU A 163 28.73 0.66 -14.46
C LEU A 163 27.27 1.09 -14.32
N GLN A 164 26.37 0.31 -14.90
CA GLN A 164 24.92 0.46 -14.72
C GLN A 164 24.38 -0.64 -13.80
N GLU A 165 23.37 -0.32 -13.00
CA GLU A 165 22.74 -1.28 -12.08
C GLU A 165 21.22 -1.21 -12.17
N GLU A 166 20.61 -2.37 -12.32
CA GLU A 166 19.17 -2.58 -12.22
C GLU A 166 18.87 -3.53 -11.05
N ASP A 167 18.06 -3.04 -10.10
CA ASP A 167 17.61 -3.82 -8.94
C ASP A 167 16.17 -4.31 -9.13
N GLU A 168 15.98 -5.62 -9.10
CA GLU A 168 14.66 -6.26 -9.10
C GLU A 168 14.27 -6.71 -7.69
N PHE A 169 13.10 -6.26 -7.26
CA PHE A 169 12.49 -6.59 -5.98
C PHE A 169 11.26 -7.47 -6.20
N LYS A 170 11.14 -8.50 -5.36
CA LYS A 170 9.96 -9.35 -5.26
C LYS A 170 9.47 -9.41 -3.83
N ASP A 171 8.33 -8.78 -3.59
CA ASP A 171 7.69 -8.72 -2.29
C ASP A 171 6.48 -9.66 -2.23
N VAL A 172 6.45 -10.51 -1.20
CA VAL A 172 5.34 -11.43 -0.94
C VAL A 172 4.73 -11.09 0.40
N PHE A 173 3.48 -10.63 0.38
CA PHE A 173 2.71 -10.32 1.58
C PHE A 173 1.70 -11.43 1.83
N THR A 174 1.70 -12.00 3.04
CA THR A 174 0.72 -13.00 3.46
C THR A 174 0.04 -12.53 4.74
N ASP A 175 -1.27 -12.40 4.69
CA ASP A 175 -2.09 -12.00 5.83
C ASP A 175 -3.13 -13.08 6.16
N PHE A 176 -3.40 -13.22 7.44
CA PHE A 176 -4.47 -14.06 7.97
C PHE A 176 -5.20 -13.29 9.08
N LEU A 177 -6.52 -13.39 9.07
CA LEU A 177 -7.39 -12.72 10.03
C LEU A 177 -8.45 -13.69 10.52
N VAL A 178 -8.66 -13.75 11.83
CA VAL A 178 -9.83 -14.36 12.44
C VAL A 178 -10.35 -13.47 13.54
N GLY A 179 -11.66 -13.30 13.61
CA GLY A 179 -12.24 -12.50 14.68
C GLY A 179 -13.74 -12.59 14.74
N THR A 180 -14.29 -11.93 15.75
CA THR A 180 -15.72 -11.82 15.95
C THR A 180 -16.11 -10.38 16.15
N GLN A 181 -17.30 -10.01 15.69
CA GLN A 181 -17.90 -8.71 15.95
C GLN A 181 -19.34 -8.89 16.41
N PHE A 182 -19.84 -8.01 17.26
CA PHE A 182 -21.22 -8.03 17.71
C PHE A 182 -21.72 -6.60 17.95
N GLY A 183 -23.02 -6.40 17.68
CA GLY A 183 -23.68 -5.13 17.94
C GLY A 183 -24.06 -4.98 19.42
N ILE A 184 -23.82 -3.80 19.99
CA ILE A 184 -24.35 -3.40 21.30
C ILE A 184 -25.50 -2.41 21.04
N GLY A 185 -26.68 -2.94 20.77
CA GLY A 185 -27.83 -2.15 20.32
C GLY A 185 -27.79 -1.79 18.83
N ARG A 186 -28.47 -0.70 18.44
CA ARG A 186 -28.69 -0.36 17.02
C ARG A 186 -27.52 0.35 16.33
N SER A 187 -26.69 1.05 17.10
CA SER A 187 -25.70 2.00 16.58
C SER A 187 -24.27 1.72 17.02
N GLN A 188 -24.04 0.74 17.90
CA GLN A 188 -22.70 0.41 18.39
C GLN A 188 -22.30 -1.00 17.97
N ARG A 189 -21.01 -1.18 17.69
CA ARG A 189 -20.40 -2.48 17.41
C ARG A 189 -19.09 -2.61 18.17
N VAL A 190 -18.81 -3.82 18.61
CA VAL A 190 -17.52 -4.21 19.20
C VAL A 190 -16.96 -5.37 18.39
N GLY A 191 -15.65 -5.35 18.17
CA GLY A 191 -14.93 -6.37 17.43
C GLY A 191 -13.67 -6.82 18.16
N LEU A 192 -13.38 -8.10 18.09
CA LEU A 192 -12.17 -8.74 18.60
C LEU A 192 -11.55 -9.53 17.45
N PHE A 193 -10.30 -9.21 17.11
CA PHE A 193 -9.62 -9.82 15.98
C PHE A 193 -8.22 -10.27 16.36
N TYR A 194 -7.83 -11.42 15.84
CA TYR A 194 -6.45 -11.88 15.77
C TYR A 194 -5.99 -11.83 14.31
N GLY A 195 -4.89 -11.13 14.08
CA GLY A 195 -4.22 -11.03 12.81
C GLY A 195 -2.85 -11.70 12.86
N TYR A 196 -2.46 -12.33 11.76
CA TYR A 196 -1.11 -12.79 11.50
C TYR A 196 -0.64 -12.24 10.17
N ARG A 197 0.57 -11.68 10.15
CA ARG A 197 1.18 -11.12 8.94
C ARG A 197 2.57 -11.68 8.77
N ASN A 198 2.93 -11.99 7.53
CA ASN A 198 4.25 -12.48 7.17
C ASN A 198 4.65 -11.92 5.80
N TYR A 199 5.63 -11.03 5.80
CA TYR A 199 6.10 -10.35 4.61
C TYR A 199 7.53 -10.76 4.30
N LYS A 200 7.77 -11.07 3.03
CA LYS A 200 9.05 -11.50 2.50
C LYS A 200 9.47 -10.61 1.34
N GLU A 201 10.77 -10.39 1.20
CA GLU A 201 11.37 -9.67 0.08
C GLU A 201 12.50 -10.51 -0.51
N SER A 202 12.63 -10.49 -1.83
CA SER A 202 13.82 -10.96 -2.54
C SER A 202 14.37 -9.81 -3.36
N LEU A 203 15.68 -9.69 -3.41
CA LEU A 203 16.39 -8.67 -4.18
C LEU A 203 17.45 -9.34 -5.04
N SER A 204 17.34 -9.14 -6.36
CA SER A 204 18.35 -9.49 -7.35
C SER A 204 18.83 -8.24 -8.05
N GLY A 205 20.14 -8.19 -8.33
CA GLY A 205 20.75 -7.06 -9.02
C GLY A 205 21.45 -7.52 -10.29
N VAL A 206 21.24 -6.77 -11.37
CA VAL A 206 22.00 -6.92 -12.62
C VAL A 206 22.91 -5.71 -12.78
N GLN A 207 24.22 -5.95 -12.74
CA GLN A 207 25.21 -4.92 -12.99
C GLN A 207 25.82 -5.11 -14.38
N THR A 208 25.70 -4.10 -15.23
CA THR A 208 26.26 -4.11 -16.59
C THR A 208 27.36 -3.08 -16.71
N VAL A 209 28.56 -3.53 -17.11
CA VAL A 209 29.67 -2.65 -17.46
C VAL A 209 29.57 -2.32 -18.94
N ILE A 210 29.39 -1.05 -19.25
CA ILE A 210 29.43 -0.50 -20.61
C ILE A 210 30.80 0.14 -20.81
N ASP A 211 31.55 -0.43 -21.74
CA ASP A 211 32.84 0.08 -22.19
C ASP A 211 32.67 0.87 -23.49
N SER A 212 32.84 2.18 -23.40
CA SER A 212 32.78 3.11 -24.54
C SER A 212 34.15 3.75 -24.83
N THR A 213 35.22 3.06 -24.47
CA THR A 213 36.61 3.51 -24.64
C THR A 213 36.93 3.74 -26.11
N ARG A 214 37.54 4.89 -26.41
CA ARG A 214 37.93 5.26 -27.77
C ARG A 214 39.43 5.47 -27.89
N PHE A 215 39.97 5.08 -29.03
CA PHE A 215 41.39 5.12 -29.33
C PHE A 215 41.64 6.10 -30.48
N PHE A 216 42.52 7.06 -30.24
CA PHE A 216 42.90 8.06 -31.21
C PHE A 216 44.39 7.98 -31.48
N GLN A 217 44.81 8.15 -32.73
CA GLN A 217 46.22 8.28 -33.09
C GLN A 217 46.53 9.70 -33.53
N THR A 218 47.66 10.23 -33.08
CA THR A 218 48.20 11.49 -33.61
C THR A 218 49.31 11.20 -34.60
N VAL A 219 49.06 11.46 -35.89
CA VAL A 219 50.05 11.34 -36.97
C VAL A 219 50.18 12.71 -37.66
N ASP A 220 51.40 13.24 -37.73
CA ASP A 220 51.71 14.53 -38.38
C ASP A 220 50.80 15.70 -37.94
N GLY A 221 50.43 15.73 -36.65
CA GLY A 221 49.56 16.76 -36.06
C GLY A 221 48.06 16.58 -36.33
N THR A 222 47.66 15.52 -37.02
CA THR A 222 46.25 15.15 -37.25
C THR A 222 45.80 14.12 -36.22
N PHE A 223 44.65 14.36 -35.59
CA PHE A 223 44.04 13.50 -34.58
C PHE A 223 42.95 12.64 -35.23
N THR A 224 43.12 11.32 -35.26
CA THR A 224 42.20 10.40 -35.97
C THR A 224 41.72 9.28 -35.06
N ASP A 225 40.42 8.98 -35.07
CA ASP A 225 39.82 7.85 -34.35
C ASP A 225 40.19 6.55 -35.07
N ILE A 226 40.87 5.65 -34.36
CA ILE A 226 41.35 4.35 -34.85
C ILE A 226 40.61 3.17 -34.20
N THR A 227 39.59 3.42 -33.37
CA THR A 227 38.93 2.41 -32.53
C THR A 227 38.43 1.19 -33.31
N GLU A 228 37.67 1.41 -34.39
CA GLU A 228 37.19 0.32 -35.26
C GLU A 228 38.34 -0.35 -36.05
N GLN A 229 39.38 0.43 -36.40
CA GLN A 229 40.53 -0.06 -37.18
C GLN A 229 41.42 -1.01 -36.38
N ILE A 230 41.42 -0.88 -35.05
CA ILE A 230 42.14 -1.77 -34.14
C ILE A 230 41.30 -2.96 -33.66
N GLY A 231 40.10 -3.16 -34.25
CA GLY A 231 39.22 -4.29 -33.98
C GLY A 231 38.50 -4.24 -32.63
N ILE A 232 38.29 -3.04 -32.09
CA ILE A 232 37.53 -2.84 -30.85
C ILE A 232 36.14 -2.32 -31.21
N ASP A 233 35.12 -3.14 -30.95
CA ASP A 233 33.73 -2.74 -31.06
C ASP A 233 33.34 -1.93 -29.82
N THR A 234 32.96 -0.66 -30.01
CA THR A 234 32.46 0.20 -28.93
C THR A 234 31.12 0.84 -29.29
N PRO A 235 30.16 0.92 -28.34
CA PRO A 235 30.24 0.43 -26.97
C PRO A 235 30.14 -1.10 -26.88
N ASN A 236 30.90 -1.70 -25.96
CA ASN A 236 30.80 -3.11 -25.60
C ASN A 236 30.12 -3.24 -24.22
N GLU A 237 29.20 -4.18 -24.09
CA GLU A 237 28.43 -4.39 -22.86
C GLU A 237 28.78 -5.75 -22.26
N ARG A 238 29.10 -5.77 -20.96
CA ARG A 238 29.41 -7.00 -20.23
C ARG A 238 28.69 -7.02 -18.89
N VAL A 239 27.90 -8.06 -18.64
CA VAL A 239 27.30 -8.32 -17.33
C VAL A 239 28.40 -8.67 -16.33
N ALA A 240 28.52 -7.86 -15.27
CA ALA A 240 29.47 -8.04 -14.18
C ALA A 240 28.88 -8.82 -13.00
N LEU A 241 27.57 -8.65 -12.74
CA LEU A 241 26.81 -9.35 -11.71
C LEU A 241 25.39 -9.60 -12.23
N ASP A 242 24.86 -10.79 -11.97
CA ASP A 242 23.46 -11.17 -12.19
C ASP A 242 23.14 -12.25 -11.15
N ASP A 243 22.85 -11.81 -9.93
CA ASP A 243 22.62 -12.72 -8.79
C ASP A 243 21.70 -12.08 -7.73
N PHE A 244 21.20 -12.92 -6.82
CA PHE A 244 20.43 -12.48 -5.67
C PHE A 244 21.31 -11.93 -4.57
N PHE A 245 21.04 -10.69 -4.14
CA PHE A 245 21.58 -10.17 -2.89
C PHE A 245 20.97 -10.90 -1.69
N TYR A 246 19.67 -11.19 -1.72
CA TYR A 246 18.98 -12.09 -0.79
C TYR A 246 17.68 -12.63 -1.39
N GLN A 247 17.27 -13.81 -0.93
CA GLN A 247 16.08 -14.50 -1.41
C GLN A 247 15.15 -14.86 -0.24
N ASP A 248 13.84 -14.65 -0.42
CA ASP A 248 12.78 -15.00 0.53
C ASP A 248 13.00 -14.48 1.97
N LEU A 249 13.69 -13.34 2.10
CA LEU A 249 14.02 -12.72 3.36
C LEU A 249 12.75 -12.32 4.10
N THR A 250 12.46 -12.96 5.23
CA THR A 250 11.30 -12.60 6.05
C THR A 250 11.61 -11.35 6.86
N PHE A 251 11.31 -10.17 6.29
CA PHE A 251 11.66 -8.89 6.91
C PHE A 251 10.64 -8.42 7.94
N PHE A 252 9.39 -8.89 7.88
CA PHE A 252 8.35 -8.51 8.83
C PHE A 252 7.41 -9.68 9.13
N LYS A 253 7.22 -9.99 10.41
CA LYS A 253 6.26 -10.98 10.88
C LYS A 253 5.55 -10.44 12.11
N SER A 254 4.22 -10.47 12.15
CA SER A 254 3.46 -9.98 13.31
C SER A 254 2.34 -10.90 13.75
N HIS A 255 2.10 -10.90 15.06
CA HIS A 255 0.90 -11.40 15.71
C HIS A 255 0.17 -10.21 16.33
N GLU A 256 -1.07 -10.00 15.94
CA GLU A 256 -1.83 -8.80 16.27
C GLU A 256 -3.12 -9.18 16.98
N LEU A 257 -3.32 -8.69 18.21
CA LEU A 257 -4.61 -8.78 18.90
C LEU A 257 -5.28 -7.41 18.90
N SER A 258 -6.46 -7.31 18.32
CA SER A 258 -7.19 -6.04 18.17
C SER A 258 -8.53 -6.06 18.88
N LEU A 259 -8.83 -4.98 19.59
CA LEU A 259 -10.15 -4.65 20.12
C LEU A 259 -10.62 -3.37 19.44
N SER A 260 -11.78 -3.41 18.80
CA SER A 260 -12.37 -2.25 18.13
C SER A 260 -13.76 -1.96 18.68
N TRP A 261 -14.09 -0.68 18.83
CA TRP A 261 -15.43 -0.19 19.10
C TRP A 261 -15.78 0.86 18.05
N SER A 262 -17.00 0.81 17.55
CA SER A 262 -17.54 1.83 16.66
C SER A 262 -18.96 2.20 17.03
N TYR A 263 -19.27 3.48 16.84
CA TYR A 263 -20.59 4.06 16.94
C TYR A 263 -20.92 4.74 15.62
N ALA A 264 -22.04 4.38 15.01
CA ALA A 264 -22.51 5.00 13.77
C ALA A 264 -24.00 5.36 13.92
N ASN A 265 -24.30 6.64 13.71
CA ASN A 265 -25.67 7.12 13.67
C ASN A 265 -25.81 8.10 12.49
N PHE A 266 -26.61 7.72 11.51
CA PHE A 266 -26.85 8.51 10.31
C PHE A 266 -28.33 8.86 10.20
N LYS A 267 -28.60 10.06 9.69
CA LYS A 267 -29.93 10.41 9.21
C LYS A 267 -30.10 9.77 7.82
N PRO A 268 -31.08 8.87 7.61
CA PRO A 268 -31.25 8.20 6.33
C PRO A 268 -31.73 9.20 5.28
N THR A 269 -30.96 9.36 4.19
CA THR A 269 -31.35 10.17 3.03
C THR A 269 -31.11 9.44 1.71
N PHE A 270 -31.86 9.83 0.67
CA PHE A 270 -31.80 9.17 -0.64
C PHE A 270 -30.44 9.34 -1.37
N ASP A 271 -29.64 10.30 -0.94
CA ASP A 271 -28.31 10.65 -1.46
C ASP A 271 -27.20 10.34 -0.45
N GLN A 272 -27.47 9.55 0.60
CA GLN A 272 -26.53 9.25 1.68
C GLN A 272 -25.16 8.72 1.20
N PHE A 273 -25.10 8.06 0.04
CA PHE A 273 -23.85 7.53 -0.53
C PHE A 273 -22.95 8.63 -1.13
N LEU A 274 -23.55 9.72 -1.61
CA LEU A 274 -22.82 10.84 -2.21
C LEU A 274 -22.59 11.96 -1.20
N ASN A 275 -23.63 12.26 -0.43
CA ASN A 275 -23.71 13.35 0.51
C ASN A 275 -24.49 12.94 1.77
N PRO A 276 -23.85 12.29 2.75
CA PRO A 276 -24.48 11.95 4.03
C PRO A 276 -24.90 13.23 4.76
N THR A 277 -26.21 13.49 4.88
CA THR A 277 -26.73 14.74 5.48
C THR A 277 -27.14 14.50 6.93
N GLY A 278 -26.23 14.77 7.87
CA GLY A 278 -26.53 14.65 9.30
C GLY A 278 -26.14 13.29 9.89
N GLY A 279 -25.34 13.32 10.94
CA GLY A 279 -24.96 12.11 11.68
C GLY A 279 -23.51 12.13 12.14
N ARG A 280 -23.10 11.02 12.74
CA ARG A 280 -21.71 10.84 13.16
C ARG A 280 -21.28 9.38 13.15
N VAL A 281 -20.00 9.20 12.91
CA VAL A 281 -19.28 7.95 13.10
C VAL A 281 -18.11 8.22 14.01
N ILE A 282 -17.99 7.43 15.07
CA ILE A 282 -16.85 7.44 15.97
C ILE A 282 -16.33 6.02 16.02
N SER A 283 -15.01 5.83 15.94
CA SER A 283 -14.41 4.54 16.23
C SER A 283 -13.14 4.70 17.05
N ALA A 284 -12.93 3.72 17.91
CA ALA A 284 -11.71 3.56 18.67
C ALA A 284 -11.23 2.12 18.48
N SER A 285 -9.94 1.93 18.28
CA SER A 285 -9.34 0.60 18.25
C SER A 285 -8.04 0.59 19.03
N TYR A 286 -7.87 -0.47 19.80
CA TYR A 286 -6.62 -0.85 20.44
C TYR A 286 -6.06 -2.08 19.72
N ARG A 287 -4.75 -2.10 19.49
CA ARG A 287 -4.06 -3.25 18.91
C ARG A 287 -2.76 -3.51 19.67
N ARG A 288 -2.57 -4.75 20.08
CA ARG A 288 -1.29 -5.27 20.56
C ARG A 288 -0.58 -5.95 19.40
N ILE A 289 0.54 -5.39 18.97
CA ILE A 289 1.37 -5.89 17.87
C ILE A 289 2.63 -6.50 18.48
N ASN A 290 2.77 -7.81 18.37
CA ASN A 290 4.04 -8.49 18.67
C ASN A 290 4.70 -8.85 17.34
N ALA A 291 5.71 -8.08 16.95
CA ALA A 291 6.38 -8.18 15.65
C ALA A 291 7.82 -8.68 15.78
N SER A 292 8.31 -9.37 14.75
CA SER A 292 9.72 -9.61 14.46
C SER A 292 10.04 -8.86 13.17
N VAL A 293 11.03 -7.97 13.22
CA VAL A 293 11.42 -7.12 12.09
C VAL A 293 12.92 -7.29 11.85
N THR A 294 13.34 -7.39 10.60
CA THR A 294 14.76 -7.33 10.25
C THR A 294 15.27 -5.92 10.55
N ASP A 295 16.17 -5.80 11.53
CA ASP A 295 16.74 -4.53 11.95
C ASP A 295 17.83 -4.06 11.00
N SER A 296 18.68 -4.98 10.56
CA SER A 296 19.75 -4.76 9.58
C SER A 296 20.07 -6.06 8.84
N LEU A 297 20.81 -5.92 7.75
CA LEU A 297 21.40 -7.03 7.01
C LEU A 297 22.87 -7.17 7.41
N SER A 298 23.25 -8.39 7.76
CA SER A 298 24.64 -8.77 7.98
C SER A 298 25.17 -9.49 6.76
N LEU A 299 26.38 -9.16 6.31
CA LEU A 299 27.01 -9.90 5.23
C LEU A 299 27.23 -11.34 5.69
N SER A 300 26.69 -12.31 4.95
CA SER A 300 26.91 -13.72 5.23
C SER A 300 28.34 -14.08 4.79
N VAL A 301 29.28 -13.93 5.70
CA VAL A 301 30.61 -14.49 5.46
C VAL A 301 30.59 -15.93 5.94
N ASP A 302 30.67 -16.86 5.00
CA ASP A 302 31.20 -18.20 5.25
C ASP A 302 32.41 -18.40 4.31
N LEU A 303 33.51 -17.64 4.53
CA LEU A 303 34.73 -17.65 3.70
C LEU A 303 35.96 -18.36 4.28
N ASN A 304 35.94 -18.90 5.50
CA ASN A 304 37.22 -19.29 6.10
C ASN A 304 37.76 -20.69 5.73
N GLN A 305 37.05 -21.55 5.00
CA GLN A 305 37.43 -22.99 4.98
C GLN A 305 37.57 -23.58 6.41
N ASP A 306 37.14 -22.86 7.45
CA ASP A 306 36.92 -23.30 8.83
C ASP A 306 35.84 -22.45 9.55
N ASN A 307 34.91 -21.96 8.73
CA ASN A 307 33.67 -21.25 9.02
C ASN A 307 32.85 -21.75 10.21
N ILE A 308 32.63 -20.89 11.21
CA ILE A 308 31.62 -21.08 12.27
C ILE A 308 31.01 -19.71 12.55
N PRO A 309 29.68 -19.49 12.37
CA PRO A 309 28.65 -20.18 13.17
C PRO A 309 27.78 -21.14 12.37
N ASP A 310 28.00 -22.43 12.57
CA ASP A 310 27.08 -23.51 12.19
C ASP A 310 26.22 -23.87 13.42
N PRO A 311 24.89 -23.76 13.30
CA PRO A 311 24.12 -24.99 13.37
C PRO A 311 22.88 -24.92 12.46
N THR A 312 22.99 -25.46 11.25
CA THR A 312 22.09 -26.46 10.64
C THR A 312 22.25 -26.44 9.12
N VAL A 313 23.08 -27.36 8.66
CA VAL A 313 23.24 -27.82 7.29
C VAL A 313 21.89 -28.34 6.78
N ASP A 314 21.06 -27.45 6.20
CA ASP A 314 19.92 -27.83 5.34
C ASP A 314 19.39 -26.68 4.44
N GLU A 315 19.90 -25.43 4.53
CA GLU A 315 19.47 -24.34 3.64
C GLU A 315 20.54 -23.99 2.59
N VAL A 316 20.34 -24.50 1.38
CA VAL A 316 21.17 -24.23 0.20
C VAL A 316 20.65 -22.96 -0.49
N SER A 317 21.27 -21.81 -0.22
CA SER A 317 21.46 -20.71 -1.19
C SER A 317 22.43 -19.65 -0.65
N PRO A 318 23.36 -19.11 -1.45
CA PRO A 318 24.41 -18.19 -1.02
C PRO A 318 23.86 -16.75 -0.97
N ALA A 319 22.83 -16.48 -0.17
CA ALA A 319 22.34 -15.10 0.00
C ALA A 319 23.44 -14.28 0.68
N LEU A 320 24.05 -13.32 -0.04
CA LEU A 320 25.10 -12.41 0.43
C LEU A 320 24.77 -11.75 1.78
N PHE A 321 23.49 -11.64 2.11
CA PHE A 321 22.99 -11.03 3.34
C PHE A 321 22.10 -11.96 4.17
N ARG A 322 22.28 -11.93 5.50
CA ARG A 322 21.41 -12.54 6.52
C ARG A 322 20.70 -11.47 7.35
N ALA A 323 19.42 -11.69 7.65
CA ALA A 323 18.63 -10.82 8.51
C ALA A 323 19.05 -10.89 9.98
N ASP A 324 19.35 -9.74 10.58
CA ASP A 324 19.36 -9.58 12.04
C ASP A 324 17.96 -9.18 12.51
N ASN A 325 17.27 -10.09 13.19
CA ASN A 325 15.86 -9.92 13.56
C ASN A 325 15.68 -9.37 14.97
N ARG A 326 14.90 -8.30 15.09
CA ARG A 326 14.52 -7.70 16.37
C ARG A 326 13.04 -7.94 16.69
N LYS A 327 12.77 -8.41 17.90
CA LYS A 327 11.41 -8.56 18.44
C LYS A 327 10.93 -7.25 19.08
N LEU A 328 9.71 -6.86 18.75
CA LEU A 328 9.07 -5.62 19.17
C LEU A 328 7.66 -5.90 19.67
N GLY A 329 7.24 -5.19 20.71
CA GLY A 329 5.93 -5.35 21.33
C GLY A 329 5.25 -3.99 21.48
N ILE A 330 4.42 -3.63 20.51
CA ILE A 330 3.85 -2.29 20.36
C ILE A 330 2.38 -2.30 20.77
N ASN A 331 1.97 -1.29 21.52
CA ASN A 331 0.59 -0.95 21.77
C ASN A 331 0.17 0.20 20.85
N GLU A 332 -0.79 -0.05 19.99
CA GLU A 332 -1.34 0.91 19.05
C GLU A 332 -2.76 1.30 19.47
N TYR A 333 -3.02 2.61 19.47
CA TYR A 333 -4.33 3.19 19.73
C TYR A 333 -4.71 4.07 18.57
N ILE A 334 -5.89 3.85 18.01
CA ILE A 334 -6.43 4.65 16.91
C ILE A 334 -7.78 5.16 17.34
N PHE A 335 -8.01 6.45 17.15
CA PHE A 335 -9.31 7.07 17.31
C PHE A 335 -9.65 7.82 16.03
N SER A 336 -10.86 7.65 15.51
CA SER A 336 -11.35 8.37 14.35
C SER A 336 -12.76 8.88 14.57
N TRP A 337 -13.05 10.03 13.99
CA TRP A 337 -14.32 10.73 14.12
C TRP A 337 -14.70 11.35 12.78
N ASN A 338 -15.94 11.13 12.37
CA ASN A 338 -16.57 11.74 11.21
C ASN A 338 -17.90 12.33 11.66
N GLU A 339 -18.09 13.62 11.48
CA GLU A 339 -19.34 14.34 11.73
C GLU A 339 -19.88 14.89 10.43
N PHE A 340 -21.19 14.77 10.24
CA PHE A 340 -21.90 15.32 9.10
C PHE A 340 -22.90 16.34 9.61
N LEU A 341 -22.68 17.61 9.28
CA LEU A 341 -23.53 18.72 9.65
C LEU A 341 -24.40 19.10 8.45
N ASP A 342 -25.72 19.07 8.65
CA ASP A 342 -26.72 19.39 7.63
C ASP A 342 -26.81 20.92 7.44
N PHE A 343 -26.80 21.39 6.19
CA PHE A 343 -26.94 22.80 5.82
C PHE A 343 -28.11 23.00 4.84
N PRO A 344 -28.69 24.20 4.77
CA PRO A 344 -29.76 24.50 3.81
C PRO A 344 -29.36 24.17 2.37
N GLY A 345 -30.33 23.77 1.55
CA GLY A 345 -30.11 23.46 0.13
C GLY A 345 -29.48 22.10 -0.14
N ARG A 346 -29.52 21.16 0.83
CA ARG A 346 -28.86 19.84 0.76
C ARG A 346 -27.34 19.93 0.67
N SER A 347 -26.78 21.01 1.20
CA SER A 347 -25.34 21.12 1.41
C SER A 347 -24.97 20.42 2.73
N THR A 348 -23.73 19.98 2.86
CA THR A 348 -23.25 19.30 4.07
C THR A 348 -21.82 19.72 4.36
N MET A 349 -21.56 20.04 5.61
CA MET A 349 -20.20 20.16 6.12
C MET A 349 -19.83 18.85 6.80
N SER A 350 -18.85 18.15 6.24
CA SER A 350 -18.27 16.97 6.86
C SER A 350 -16.95 17.32 7.52
N ILE A 351 -16.80 16.94 8.79
CA ILE A 351 -15.56 17.09 9.54
C ILE A 351 -15.10 15.69 9.87
N GLN A 352 -13.89 15.36 9.45
CA GLN A 352 -13.29 14.05 9.61
C GLN A 352 -11.95 14.22 10.28
N GLY A 353 -11.56 13.25 11.11
CA GLY A 353 -10.23 13.23 11.68
C GLY A 353 -9.90 11.89 12.27
N PHE A 354 -8.61 11.62 12.35
CA PHE A 354 -8.10 10.48 13.11
C PHE A 354 -6.79 10.80 13.77
N VAL A 355 -6.55 10.14 14.91
CA VAL A 355 -5.30 10.17 15.64
C VAL A 355 -4.85 8.75 15.89
N GLY A 356 -3.56 8.50 15.69
CA GLY A 356 -2.91 7.22 15.90
C GLY A 356 -1.72 7.39 16.83
N TYR A 357 -1.59 6.49 17.79
CA TYR A 357 -0.51 6.51 18.77
C TYR A 357 0.07 5.10 18.93
N LYS A 358 1.37 4.97 18.68
CA LYS A 358 2.17 3.81 19.07
C LYS A 358 3.03 4.18 20.27
N ASP A 359 3.09 3.32 21.26
CA ASP A 359 3.83 3.54 22.51
C ASP A 359 5.36 3.46 22.35
N GLN A 360 5.85 2.78 21.31
CA GLN A 360 7.28 2.69 21.00
C GLN A 360 7.67 3.65 19.87
N VAL A 361 8.94 4.08 19.91
CA VAL A 361 9.59 4.77 18.79
C VAL A 361 9.87 3.75 17.70
N ILE A 362 9.48 4.06 16.46
CA ILE A 362 9.78 3.23 15.31
C ILE A 362 11.17 3.60 14.81
N LYS A 363 12.04 2.64 14.54
CA LYS A 363 13.40 2.97 14.07
C LYS A 363 13.33 3.60 12.67
N GLU A 364 14.04 4.71 12.47
CA GLU A 364 14.22 5.34 11.16
C GLU A 364 15.44 4.75 10.43
N PRO A 365 15.52 4.85 9.08
CA PRO A 365 16.69 4.41 8.35
C PRO A 365 17.92 5.21 8.76
N VAL A 366 19.04 4.55 9.06
CA VAL A 366 20.27 5.22 9.52
C VAL A 366 21.33 5.19 8.42
N GLN A 367 21.73 6.35 7.91
CA GLN A 367 22.86 6.45 6.98
C GLN A 367 24.18 6.23 7.75
N GLY A 368 24.98 5.25 7.32
CA GLY A 368 26.23 4.87 7.99
C GLY A 368 26.09 3.90 9.17
N GLY A 369 24.88 3.37 9.39
CA GLY A 369 24.65 2.22 10.28
C GLY A 369 24.99 0.87 9.62
N GLY A 370 24.43 -0.22 10.15
CA GLY A 370 24.46 -1.52 9.48
C GLY A 370 23.77 -1.47 8.10
N THR A 371 24.08 -2.43 7.23
CA THR A 371 23.48 -2.50 5.89
C THR A 371 21.95 -2.55 6.00
N PHE A 372 21.24 -1.62 5.35
CA PHE A 372 19.78 -1.44 5.45
C PHE A 372 19.23 -1.26 6.88
N GLU A 373 20.03 -0.74 7.81
CA GLU A 373 19.59 -0.54 9.19
C GLU A 373 18.35 0.37 9.26
N GLY A 374 17.25 -0.17 9.83
CA GLY A 374 15.99 0.55 10.00
C GLY A 374 15.07 0.63 8.77
N ALA A 375 15.47 0.07 7.62
CA ALA A 375 14.70 0.15 6.38
C ALA A 375 13.39 -0.65 6.41
N PHE A 376 13.39 -1.82 7.06
CA PHE A 376 12.26 -2.76 7.06
C PHE A 376 11.14 -2.42 8.08
N TYR A 377 11.27 -1.31 8.80
CA TYR A 377 10.28 -0.87 9.79
C TYR A 377 9.04 -0.20 9.18
N TYR A 378 8.99 -0.05 7.86
CA TYR A 378 7.91 0.63 7.15
C TYR A 378 6.50 0.09 7.48
N PRO A 379 6.24 -1.23 7.70
CA PRO A 379 4.89 -1.70 8.03
C PRO A 379 4.35 -1.17 9.37
N LEU A 380 5.24 -0.72 10.25
CA LEU A 380 4.91 -0.19 11.56
C LEU A 380 4.70 1.33 11.57
N ARG A 381 4.85 2.02 10.43
CA ARG A 381 4.70 3.47 10.35
C ARG A 381 3.30 3.85 9.87
N TYR A 382 2.81 4.98 10.37
CA TYR A 382 1.71 5.69 9.74
C TYR A 382 2.25 6.54 8.62
N TYR A 383 1.49 6.65 7.55
CA TYR A 383 1.86 7.47 6.40
C TYR A 383 0.76 8.49 6.11
N LEU A 384 1.18 9.72 5.83
CA LEU A 384 0.34 10.76 5.28
C LEU A 384 0.83 11.15 3.87
N GLY A 385 -0.11 11.58 3.04
CA GLY A 385 0.07 11.87 1.62
C GLY A 385 -0.78 10.99 0.70
N GLY A 386 -1.00 11.46 -0.53
CA GLY A 386 -1.81 10.78 -1.54
C GLY A 386 -3.32 10.87 -1.32
N ILE A 387 -4.09 10.16 -2.15
CA ILE A 387 -5.55 10.32 -2.25
C ILE A 387 -6.31 10.11 -0.92
N GLY A 388 -5.80 9.23 -0.06
CA GLY A 388 -6.47 8.81 1.17
C GLY A 388 -6.40 9.85 2.28
N THR A 389 -5.28 10.58 2.38
CA THR A 389 -5.05 11.57 3.45
C THR A 389 -4.79 12.92 2.82
N LEU A 390 -3.59 13.48 2.90
CA LEU A 390 -3.20 14.77 2.33
C LEU A 390 -3.09 14.68 0.80
N ARG A 391 -4.17 15.00 0.10
CA ARG A 391 -4.32 14.82 -1.36
C ARG A 391 -3.40 15.72 -2.17
N GLY A 392 -3.05 16.90 -1.64
CA GLY A 392 -2.12 17.83 -2.29
C GLY A 392 -0.68 17.32 -2.32
N TYR A 393 -0.35 16.36 -1.45
CA TYR A 393 1.01 15.83 -1.28
C TYR A 393 1.19 14.43 -1.90
N PRO A 394 2.41 14.08 -2.34
CA PRO A 394 2.76 12.73 -2.76
C PRO A 394 2.40 11.64 -1.75
N TYR A 395 2.22 10.42 -2.24
CA TYR A 395 2.08 9.27 -1.35
C TYR A 395 3.31 9.15 -0.46
N PHE A 396 3.09 8.90 0.82
CA PHE A 396 4.15 8.70 1.81
C PHE A 396 5.08 9.90 2.03
N SER A 397 4.61 11.14 1.75
CA SER A 397 5.35 12.38 2.05
C SER A 397 5.77 12.51 3.51
N MET A 398 4.97 11.97 4.42
CA MET A 398 5.26 11.99 5.85
C MET A 398 5.05 10.60 6.45
N ALA A 399 5.96 10.17 7.33
CA ALA A 399 5.86 8.90 8.03
C ALA A 399 6.22 9.02 9.53
N GLY A 400 5.62 8.18 10.38
CA GLY A 400 6.00 8.13 11.81
C GLY A 400 5.21 7.14 12.65
N GLY A 401 5.59 6.98 13.92
CA GLY A 401 4.89 6.11 14.88
C GLY A 401 3.59 6.72 15.44
N LYS A 402 3.36 8.02 15.24
CA LYS A 402 2.21 8.78 15.71
C LYS A 402 1.69 9.64 14.57
N VAL A 403 0.39 9.86 14.54
CA VAL A 403 -0.28 10.60 13.46
C VAL A 403 -1.47 11.37 14.00
N ALA A 404 -1.67 12.57 13.46
CA ALA A 404 -2.89 13.34 13.62
C ALA A 404 -3.30 13.87 12.25
N PHE A 405 -4.55 13.69 11.89
CA PHE A 405 -5.10 14.14 10.62
C PHE A 405 -6.50 14.70 10.82
N ALA A 406 -6.82 15.77 10.11
CA ALA A 406 -8.14 16.36 10.04
C ALA A 406 -8.47 16.81 8.62
N ARG A 407 -9.73 16.65 8.25
CA ARG A 407 -10.30 17.06 6.96
C ARG A 407 -11.62 17.75 7.21
N ALA A 408 -11.79 18.90 6.59
CA ALA A 408 -13.04 19.62 6.52
C ALA A 408 -13.48 19.64 5.06
N ASN A 409 -14.70 19.19 4.78
CA ASN A 409 -15.19 19.08 3.41
C ASN A 409 -16.62 19.59 3.33
N PHE A 410 -16.82 20.63 2.51
CA PHE A 410 -18.10 21.27 2.27
C PHE A 410 -18.64 20.83 0.91
N THR A 411 -19.70 20.01 0.94
CA THR A 411 -20.34 19.45 -0.24
C THR A 411 -21.65 20.17 -0.53
N PHE A 412 -21.90 20.51 -1.78
CA PHE A 412 -23.12 21.18 -2.25
C PHE A 412 -23.63 20.51 -3.55
N PRO A 413 -24.96 20.43 -3.74
CA PRO A 413 -25.51 19.85 -4.96
C PRO A 413 -25.32 20.80 -6.14
N ILE A 414 -24.82 20.29 -7.27
CA ILE A 414 -24.82 21.03 -8.54
C ILE A 414 -26.12 20.71 -9.30
N PHE A 415 -26.45 19.42 -9.42
CA PHE A 415 -27.77 18.96 -9.81
C PHE A 415 -28.12 17.68 -9.05
N ASN A 416 -29.33 17.61 -8.51
CA ASN A 416 -29.80 16.50 -7.69
C ASN A 416 -30.82 15.59 -8.40
N ARG A 417 -31.25 16.01 -9.60
CA ARG A 417 -32.06 15.28 -10.58
C ARG A 417 -31.76 15.86 -11.95
N SER A 418 -30.92 15.19 -12.73
CA SER A 418 -30.80 15.42 -14.16
C SER A 418 -31.17 14.12 -14.89
N SER A 419 -31.67 14.25 -16.11
CA SER A 419 -31.91 13.10 -16.99
C SER A 419 -31.23 13.39 -18.32
N LYS A 420 -30.00 13.90 -18.24
CA LYS A 420 -29.18 14.17 -19.43
C LYS A 420 -28.50 12.87 -19.82
N GLU A 421 -28.74 12.46 -21.05
CA GLU A 421 -28.20 11.24 -21.62
C GLU A 421 -27.02 11.61 -22.53
N LEU A 422 -25.87 11.01 -22.28
CA LEU A 422 -24.73 10.99 -23.18
C LEU A 422 -24.35 9.53 -23.37
N ALA A 423 -24.93 8.88 -24.39
CA ALA A 423 -24.77 7.45 -24.61
C ALA A 423 -23.29 7.04 -24.52
N PRO A 424 -22.94 6.02 -23.69
CA PRO A 424 -23.82 5.06 -23.00
C PRO A 424 -24.23 5.42 -21.56
N PHE A 425 -24.06 6.67 -21.12
CA PHE A 425 -24.26 7.12 -19.74
C PHE A 425 -25.47 8.04 -19.55
N ILE A 426 -26.19 7.86 -18.45
CA ILE A 426 -27.26 8.74 -17.98
C ILE A 426 -26.78 9.43 -16.70
N PHE A 427 -26.76 10.76 -16.68
CA PHE A 427 -26.33 11.55 -15.52
C PHE A 427 -27.51 11.81 -14.59
N ASP A 428 -27.48 11.26 -13.36
CA ASP A 428 -28.57 11.41 -12.38
C ASP A 428 -28.27 12.55 -11.39
N LYS A 429 -27.11 12.49 -10.73
CA LYS A 429 -26.72 13.44 -9.67
C LYS A 429 -25.28 13.87 -9.79
N MET A 430 -25.02 15.13 -9.46
CA MET A 430 -23.68 15.69 -9.35
C MET A 430 -23.58 16.62 -8.14
N TYR A 431 -22.54 16.40 -7.35
CA TYR A 431 -22.20 17.21 -6.20
C TYR A 431 -20.82 17.80 -6.39
N GLY A 432 -20.67 19.06 -6.02
CA GLY A 432 -19.37 19.73 -5.90
C GLY A 432 -18.95 19.73 -4.44
N SER A 433 -17.65 19.68 -4.19
CA SER A 433 -17.08 19.71 -2.85
C SER A 433 -15.83 20.55 -2.82
N VAL A 434 -15.66 21.32 -1.74
CA VAL A 434 -14.41 21.99 -1.41
C VAL A 434 -13.88 21.37 -0.14
N PHE A 435 -12.62 20.94 -0.15
CA PHE A 435 -11.98 20.33 1.00
C PHE A 435 -10.75 21.11 1.45
N PHE A 436 -10.48 21.03 2.73
CA PHE A 436 -9.26 21.48 3.39
C PHE A 436 -8.78 20.35 4.30
N GLU A 437 -7.50 20.02 4.21
CA GLU A 437 -6.89 18.92 4.93
C GLU A 437 -5.65 19.41 5.65
N THR A 438 -5.39 18.82 6.82
CA THR A 438 -4.17 19.07 7.55
C THR A 438 -3.77 17.83 8.33
N GLY A 439 -2.47 17.59 8.43
CA GLY A 439 -1.98 16.43 9.15
C GLY A 439 -0.52 16.54 9.51
N ALA A 440 -0.15 15.82 10.56
CA ALA A 440 1.20 15.74 11.08
C ALA A 440 1.50 14.29 11.48
N VAL A 441 2.76 13.92 11.36
CA VAL A 441 3.31 12.68 11.91
C VAL A 441 4.38 13.01 12.95
N GLY A 442 4.62 12.09 13.86
CA GLY A 442 5.69 12.22 14.83
C GLY A 442 6.22 10.86 15.26
N ASN A 443 7.49 10.82 15.66
CA ASN A 443 8.15 9.60 16.10
C ASN A 443 8.87 9.81 17.43
N ALA A 444 8.14 10.32 18.43
CA ALA A 444 8.65 10.57 19.77
C ALA A 444 8.33 9.41 20.73
N ALA A 445 9.11 9.23 21.79
CA ALA A 445 8.85 8.19 22.80
C ALA A 445 7.57 8.49 23.60
N LYS A 446 7.41 9.73 24.06
CA LYS A 446 6.20 10.21 24.74
C LYS A 446 5.51 11.30 23.93
N LEU A 447 4.22 11.50 24.20
CA LEU A 447 3.47 12.59 23.58
C LEU A 447 4.02 13.97 24.01
N SER A 448 4.53 14.07 25.24
CA SER A 448 5.19 15.28 25.78
C SER A 448 6.45 15.69 25.03
N ASP A 449 7.10 14.74 24.36
CA ASP A 449 8.38 14.94 23.71
C ASP A 449 8.18 15.35 22.23
N ILE A 450 6.92 15.43 21.77
CA ILE A 450 6.57 15.93 20.45
C ILE A 450 6.71 17.45 20.48
N ASN A 451 7.71 17.95 19.77
CA ASN A 451 7.89 19.38 19.61
C ASN A 451 6.91 19.93 18.56
N PHE A 452 5.78 20.47 19.03
CA PHE A 452 4.81 21.15 18.16
C PHE A 452 5.23 22.59 17.75
N SER A 453 6.37 23.09 18.25
CA SER A 453 6.83 24.47 18.01
C SER A 453 7.42 24.68 16.60
N THR A 454 7.95 23.63 15.98
CA THR A 454 8.44 23.63 14.59
C THR A 454 7.34 23.11 13.69
N LYS A 455 6.68 23.98 12.91
CA LYS A 455 5.58 23.71 11.95
C LYS A 455 5.43 22.22 11.56
N PRO A 456 4.72 21.39 12.34
CA PRO A 456 4.72 19.96 12.11
C PRO A 456 3.58 19.51 11.17
N PHE A 457 2.67 20.43 10.84
CA PHE A 457 1.48 20.16 10.05
C PHE A 457 1.69 20.58 8.60
N LEU A 458 1.53 19.63 7.69
CA LEU A 458 1.30 19.93 6.28
C LEU A 458 -0.20 20.12 6.05
N SER A 459 -0.56 21.03 5.16
CA SER A 459 -1.95 21.34 4.84
C SER A 459 -2.15 21.45 3.34
N ASP A 460 -3.34 21.11 2.88
CA ASP A 460 -3.73 21.26 1.49
C ASP A 460 -5.20 21.64 1.38
N TRP A 461 -5.59 22.06 0.19
CA TRP A 461 -6.97 22.33 -0.15
C TRP A 461 -7.26 21.93 -1.57
N GLY A 462 -8.53 21.73 -1.89
CA GLY A 462 -8.89 21.37 -3.25
C GLY A 462 -10.38 21.31 -3.48
N VAL A 463 -10.70 20.88 -4.69
CA VAL A 463 -12.07 20.75 -5.19
C VAL A 463 -12.31 19.34 -5.68
N GLU A 464 -13.52 18.83 -5.46
CA GLU A 464 -13.94 17.50 -5.86
C GLU A 464 -15.32 17.57 -6.53
N LEU A 465 -15.48 16.83 -7.62
CA LEU A 465 -16.74 16.60 -8.31
C LEU A 465 -17.10 15.13 -8.16
N ARG A 466 -18.29 14.86 -7.63
CA ARG A 466 -18.85 13.51 -7.49
C ARG A 466 -20.03 13.34 -8.42
N LEU A 467 -20.02 12.25 -9.17
CA LEU A 467 -21.00 11.92 -10.20
C LEU A 467 -21.65 10.59 -9.88
N GLN A 468 -22.98 10.55 -9.96
CA GLN A 468 -23.74 9.32 -10.04
C GLN A 468 -24.29 9.19 -11.46
N LEU A 469 -23.87 8.14 -12.14
CA LEU A 469 -24.19 7.82 -13.52
C LEU A 469 -24.92 6.48 -13.57
N PHE A 470 -25.64 6.22 -14.65
CA PHE A 470 -26.13 4.90 -14.99
C PHE A 470 -25.63 4.52 -16.39
N GLN A 471 -25.11 3.31 -16.55
CA GLN A 471 -24.84 2.75 -17.87
C GLN A 471 -26.13 2.19 -18.47
N ASN A 472 -26.19 2.05 -19.81
CA ASN A 472 -27.16 1.19 -20.48
C ASN A 472 -27.31 -0.15 -19.70
N TYR A 473 -28.56 -0.54 -19.40
CA TYR A 473 -28.96 -1.62 -18.46
C TYR A 473 -29.08 -1.25 -16.95
N GLN A 474 -29.14 0.04 -16.60
CA GLN A 474 -29.39 0.53 -15.23
C GLN A 474 -28.33 0.11 -14.20
N ILE A 475 -27.12 -0.17 -14.65
CA ILE A 475 -25.99 -0.42 -13.76
C ILE A 475 -25.58 0.94 -13.16
N PRO A 476 -25.73 1.15 -11.83
CA PRO A 476 -25.28 2.38 -11.20
C PRO A 476 -23.77 2.46 -11.31
N MET A 477 -23.24 3.66 -11.56
CA MET A 477 -21.81 3.93 -11.60
C MET A 477 -21.53 5.20 -10.80
N PHE A 478 -20.38 5.23 -10.14
CA PHE A 478 -19.91 6.40 -9.38
C PHE A 478 -18.59 6.89 -9.95
N GLY A 479 -18.55 8.17 -10.30
CA GLY A 479 -17.35 8.83 -10.78
C GLY A 479 -16.91 9.92 -9.81
N PHE A 480 -15.61 10.13 -9.68
CA PHE A 480 -15.08 11.31 -9.02
C PHE A 480 -13.94 11.93 -9.83
N PHE A 481 -13.81 13.25 -9.71
CA PHE A 481 -12.70 14.02 -10.23
C PHE A 481 -12.30 15.04 -9.17
N GLN A 482 -11.03 15.10 -8.80
CA GLN A 482 -10.54 16.01 -7.78
C GLN A 482 -9.21 16.64 -8.18
N VAL A 483 -9.04 17.89 -7.78
CA VAL A 483 -7.79 18.64 -7.91
C VAL A 483 -7.42 19.16 -6.53
N ALA A 484 -6.19 18.89 -6.10
CA ALA A 484 -5.66 19.26 -4.80
C ALA A 484 -4.39 20.11 -4.95
N PHE A 485 -4.23 21.09 -4.07
CA PHE A 485 -3.14 22.05 -4.05
C PHE A 485 -2.46 22.03 -2.66
N PRO A 486 -1.18 21.65 -2.55
CA PRO A 486 -0.44 21.75 -1.30
C PRO A 486 -0.25 23.22 -0.92
N THR A 487 -0.27 23.55 0.37
CA THR A 487 0.00 24.93 0.83
C THR A 487 1.49 25.25 0.87
N GLU A 488 2.33 24.22 1.03
CA GLU A 488 3.80 24.32 1.01
C GLU A 488 4.33 23.32 -0.02
N THR A 489 5.15 23.80 -0.96
CA THR A 489 5.77 22.99 -2.03
C THR A 489 7.14 22.45 -1.65
N THR A 490 7.68 22.86 -0.51
CA THR A 490 8.95 22.35 0.02
C THR A 490 8.67 21.51 1.26
N ILE A 491 9.02 20.24 1.20
CA ILE A 491 8.91 19.32 2.35
C ILE A 491 10.27 18.73 2.68
N THR A 492 10.47 18.35 3.94
CA THR A 492 11.69 17.65 4.37
C THR A 492 11.77 16.28 3.70
N ASP A 493 12.96 15.87 3.25
CA ASP A 493 13.17 14.52 2.74
C ASP A 493 12.97 13.51 3.90
N ARG A 494 12.15 12.51 3.63
CA ARG A 494 11.86 11.42 4.57
C ARG A 494 13.08 10.56 4.87
N ASN A 495 13.94 10.33 3.88
CA ASN A 495 15.14 9.51 4.01
C ASN A 495 16.32 10.32 4.59
N ASN A 496 16.29 11.65 4.41
CA ASN A 496 17.27 12.55 4.99
C ASN A 496 16.62 13.82 5.56
N PRO A 497 16.34 13.90 6.88
CA PRO A 497 15.65 15.03 7.47
C PRO A 497 16.41 16.37 7.40
N THR A 498 17.68 16.38 6.96
CA THR A 498 18.45 17.60 6.73
C THR A 498 18.25 18.18 5.32
N GLU A 499 17.64 17.43 4.42
CA GLU A 499 17.39 17.83 3.04
C GLU A 499 15.92 18.19 2.84
N THR A 500 15.65 19.01 1.83
CA THR A 500 14.30 19.40 1.44
C THR A 500 14.07 19.07 -0.02
N ILE A 501 12.91 18.48 -0.31
CA ILE A 501 12.45 18.14 -1.66
C ILE A 501 11.34 19.09 -2.10
N GLU A 502 11.33 19.38 -3.39
CA GLU A 502 10.27 20.15 -4.04
C GLU A 502 9.14 19.22 -4.48
N VAL A 503 7.89 19.66 -4.26
CA VAL A 503 6.66 18.94 -4.54
C VAL A 503 5.88 19.69 -5.61
N ASP A 504 5.21 18.95 -6.49
CA ASP A 504 4.35 19.51 -7.54
C ASP A 504 3.29 20.48 -6.99
N ASP A 505 3.03 21.55 -7.74
CA ASP A 505 2.08 22.61 -7.37
C ASP A 505 0.62 22.14 -7.27
N PHE A 506 0.26 21.04 -7.93
CA PHE A 506 -1.08 20.47 -7.86
C PHE A 506 -1.10 18.99 -8.22
N ARG A 507 -2.16 18.31 -7.80
CA ARG A 507 -2.40 16.90 -8.09
C ARG A 507 -3.82 16.68 -8.57
N ILE A 508 -3.97 15.79 -9.55
CA ILE A 508 -5.26 15.40 -10.11
C ILE A 508 -5.51 13.94 -9.77
N TYR A 509 -6.70 13.64 -9.27
CA TYR A 509 -7.16 12.27 -9.12
C TYR A 509 -8.53 12.11 -9.75
N PHE A 510 -8.76 10.96 -10.34
CA PHE A 510 -10.05 10.61 -10.91
C PHE A 510 -10.26 9.11 -10.78
N GLY A 511 -11.52 8.70 -10.76
CA GLY A 511 -11.88 7.29 -10.71
C GLY A 511 -13.32 7.09 -11.14
N LEU A 512 -13.60 5.89 -11.63
CA LEU A 512 -14.92 5.44 -12.04
C LEU A 512 -15.10 4.02 -11.50
N THR A 513 -16.14 3.80 -10.72
CA THR A 513 -16.53 2.48 -10.19
C THR A 513 -17.92 2.12 -10.64
N ILE A 514 -18.13 0.82 -10.82
CA ILE A 514 -19.43 0.18 -11.06
C ILE A 514 -20.00 -0.27 -9.71
#